data_AF-A0A139MVY2-F1
#
_entry.id   AF-A0A139MVY2-F1
#
_cell.length_a   1.000
_cell.length_b   1.000
_cell.length_c   1.000
_cell.angle_alpha   90.00
_cell.angle_beta   90.00
_cell.angle_gamma   90.00
#
_symmetry.space_group_name_H-M   'P 1'
#
loop_
_entity.id
_entity.type
_entity.pdbx_description
1 polymer ?
#
loop_
_entity_poly.entity_id
_entity_poly.type
_entity_poly.pdbx_seq_one_letter_code
_entity_poly.pdbx_strand_id
1 'polypeptide(L)' 'MPQYKATKNLFFKSLNKDVIVGEVVELEKEYADKVNADLANVFPDTDLVLKPLEKVVEEQEEKPKRTRKKAKADAETEK' A
#
# COMPACT_ATOMS: atom_id res chain seq x y z
N MET A 1 -7.01 -1.65 10.24
CA MET A 1 -6.44 -2.99 10.02
C MET A 1 -5.19 -2.88 9.17
N PRO A 2 -4.13 -3.66 9.47
CA PRO A 2 -2.93 -3.69 8.65
C PRO A 2 -3.24 -4.19 7.24
N GLN A 3 -2.50 -3.66 6.27
CA GLN A 3 -2.58 -4.11 4.88
C GLN A 3 -1.44 -5.06 4.60
N TYR A 4 -1.69 -6.07 3.79
CA TYR A 4 -0.70 -7.04 3.35
C TYR A 4 -0.72 -7.14 1.85
N LYS A 5 0.48 -7.12 1.25
CA LYS A 5 0.66 -7.41 -0.16
C LYS A 5 0.81 -8.92 -0.34
N ALA A 6 -0.05 -9.52 -1.14
CA ALA A 6 0.08 -10.91 -1.49
C ALA A 6 1.22 -11.11 -2.49
N THR A 7 2.13 -12.04 -2.19
CA THR A 7 3.22 -12.44 -3.10
C THR A 7 2.84 -13.65 -3.95
N LYS A 8 1.73 -14.31 -3.63
CA LYS A 8 1.16 -15.48 -4.31
C LYS A 8 -0.35 -15.30 -4.48
N ASN A 9 -0.96 -16.11 -5.34
CA ASN A 9 -2.41 -16.16 -5.46
C ASN A 9 -2.96 -16.95 -4.26
N LEU A 10 -3.76 -16.28 -3.45
CA LEU A 10 -4.30 -16.78 -2.19
C LEU A 10 -5.81 -16.76 -2.22
N PHE A 11 -6.43 -17.80 -1.69
CA PHE A 11 -7.87 -17.84 -1.50
C PHE A 11 -8.18 -17.95 0.00
N PHE A 12 -8.72 -16.88 0.55
CA PHE A 12 -9.13 -16.80 1.94
C PHE A 12 -10.51 -17.44 2.10
N LYS A 13 -10.56 -18.74 2.43
CA LYS A 13 -11.82 -19.47 2.67
C LYS A 13 -12.73 -18.79 3.69
N SER A 14 -12.14 -18.26 4.78
CA SER A 14 -12.89 -17.56 5.84
C SER A 14 -13.58 -16.28 5.36
N LEU A 15 -13.01 -15.62 4.34
CA LEU A 15 -13.53 -14.38 3.77
C LEU A 15 -14.23 -14.61 2.42
N ASN A 16 -14.21 -15.84 1.93
CA ASN A 16 -14.62 -16.23 0.59
C ASN A 16 -14.08 -15.28 -0.50
N LYS A 17 -12.81 -14.90 -0.37
CA LYS A 17 -12.15 -13.89 -1.18
C LYS A 17 -10.84 -14.42 -1.76
N ASP A 18 -10.64 -14.24 -3.05
CA ASP A 18 -9.36 -14.40 -3.71
C ASP A 18 -8.55 -13.10 -3.67
N VAL A 19 -7.24 -13.26 -3.52
CA VAL A 19 -6.25 -12.18 -3.56
C VAL A 19 -5.14 -12.66 -4.47
N ILE A 20 -4.89 -11.94 -5.55
CA ILE A 20 -3.87 -12.32 -6.53
C ILE A 20 -2.51 -11.71 -6.18
N VAL A 21 -1.44 -12.21 -6.79
CA VAL A 21 -0.09 -11.65 -6.65
C VAL A 21 -0.11 -10.14 -6.95
N GLY A 22 0.42 -9.35 -6.01
CA GLY A 22 0.54 -7.91 -6.15
C GLY A 22 -0.63 -7.12 -5.58
N GLU A 23 -1.75 -7.79 -5.25
CA GLU A 23 -2.88 -7.14 -4.58
C GLU A 23 -2.62 -6.89 -3.10
N VAL A 24 -3.34 -5.90 -2.60
CA VAL A 24 -3.35 -5.49 -1.21
C VAL A 24 -4.63 -5.96 -0.55
N VAL A 25 -4.49 -6.65 0.57
CA VAL A 25 -5.61 -7.15 1.37
C VAL A 25 -5.48 -6.65 2.81
N GLU A 26 -6.60 -6.26 3.40
CA GLU A 26 -6.68 -5.90 4.81
C GLU A 26 -6.96 -7.13 5.65
N LEU A 27 -6.02 -7.50 6.51
CA LEU A 27 -6.09 -8.66 7.39
C LEU A 27 -5.59 -8.31 8.77
N GLU A 28 -6.00 -9.08 9.76
CA GLU A 28 -5.44 -8.98 11.10
C GLU A 28 -4.05 -9.60 11.16
N LYS A 29 -3.20 -9.04 12.04
CA LYS A 29 -1.81 -9.48 12.19
C LYS A 29 -1.72 -10.96 12.57
N GLU A 30 -2.53 -11.40 13.53
CA GLU A 30 -2.59 -12.81 13.96
C GLU A 30 -3.01 -13.76 12.84
N TYR A 31 -3.92 -13.33 11.96
CA TYR A 31 -4.34 -14.15 10.82
C TYR A 31 -3.25 -14.21 9.75
N ALA A 32 -2.61 -13.08 9.43
CA ALA A 32 -1.49 -13.03 8.49
C ALA A 32 -0.31 -13.89 8.96
N ASP A 33 0.03 -13.84 10.25
CA ASP A 33 1.06 -14.67 10.87
C ASP A 33 0.72 -16.16 10.75
N LYS A 34 -0.55 -16.56 11.00
CA LYS A 34 -1.02 -17.95 10.79
C LYS A 34 -0.91 -18.39 9.33
N VAL A 35 -1.35 -17.55 8.39
CA VAL A 35 -1.28 -17.88 6.94
C VAL A 35 0.17 -18.04 6.50
N ASN A 36 1.07 -17.15 6.93
CA ASN A 36 2.49 -17.26 6.62
C ASN A 36 3.09 -18.54 7.22
N ALA A 37 2.73 -18.91 8.46
CA ALA A 37 3.22 -20.15 9.09
C ALA A 37 2.69 -21.42 8.40
N ASP A 38 1.41 -21.46 8.04
CA ASP A 38 0.80 -22.61 7.35
C ASP A 38 1.39 -22.81 5.96
N LEU A 39 1.61 -21.69 5.24
CA LEU A 39 2.14 -21.70 3.90
C LEU A 39 3.67 -21.74 3.82
N ALA A 40 4.40 -21.55 4.92
CA ALA A 40 5.86 -21.64 4.96
C ALA A 40 6.38 -23.01 4.52
N ASN A 41 5.68 -24.10 4.91
CA ASN A 41 6.02 -25.46 4.48
C ASN A 41 5.66 -25.73 3.02
N VAL A 42 4.67 -25.01 2.47
CA VAL A 42 4.19 -25.18 1.09
C VAL A 42 5.07 -24.39 0.12
N PHE A 43 5.59 -23.24 0.55
CA PHE A 43 6.41 -22.35 -0.27
C PHE A 43 7.77 -22.06 0.39
N PRO A 44 8.68 -23.04 0.42
CA PRO A 44 10.01 -22.86 1.00
C PRO A 44 10.85 -21.79 0.28
N ASP A 45 10.57 -21.53 -1.00
CA ASP A 45 11.24 -20.48 -1.80
C ASP A 45 10.66 -19.07 -1.59
N THR A 46 9.62 -18.90 -0.76
CA THR A 46 8.94 -17.62 -0.56
C THR A 46 8.99 -17.22 0.91
N ASP A 47 9.83 -16.24 1.26
CA ASP A 47 10.02 -15.77 2.65
C ASP A 47 8.71 -15.47 3.37
N LEU A 48 7.82 -14.70 2.72
CA LEU A 48 6.52 -14.30 3.26
C LEU A 48 5.48 -14.26 2.16
N VAL A 49 4.40 -14.99 2.38
CA VAL A 49 3.27 -15.09 1.43
C VAL A 49 2.39 -13.83 1.50
N LEU A 50 2.27 -13.27 2.69
CA LEU A 50 1.67 -11.97 2.97
C LEU A 50 2.73 -11.03 3.54
N LYS A 51 3.13 -10.03 2.75
CA LYS A 51 4.07 -9.00 3.20
C LYS A 51 3.32 -7.84 3.83
N PRO A 52 3.56 -7.47 5.10
CA PRO A 52 2.94 -6.30 5.70
C PRO A 52 3.31 -5.06 4.89
N LEU A 53 2.29 -4.35 4.43
CA LEU A 53 2.41 -2.98 3.96
C LEU A 53 2.21 -2.11 5.19
N GLU A 54 3.30 -1.52 5.69
CA GLU A 54 3.18 -0.40 6.59
C GLU A 54 2.38 0.68 5.86
N LYS A 55 1.10 0.82 6.25
CA LYS A 55 0.33 2.01 5.92
C LYS A 55 1.12 3.16 6.51
N VAL A 56 1.81 3.91 5.67
CA VAL A 56 2.09 5.32 5.93
C VAL A 56 0.72 5.94 6.17
N VAL A 57 0.39 6.11 7.44
CA VAL A 57 -0.78 6.86 7.85
C VAL A 57 -0.53 8.29 7.35
N GLU A 58 -1.45 8.75 6.51
CA GLU A 58 -1.66 10.15 6.14
C GLU A 58 -0.51 10.88 5.42
N GLU A 59 -0.51 10.80 4.08
CA GLU A 59 -0.40 12.03 3.28
C GLU A 59 -1.22 11.86 1.99
N GLN A 60 -2.52 11.64 2.16
CA GLN A 60 -3.50 12.16 1.21
C GLN A 60 -3.72 13.65 1.53
N GLU A 61 -2.68 14.47 1.42
CA GLU A 61 -2.90 15.91 1.22
C GLU A 61 -3.18 16.11 -0.27
N GLU A 62 -4.46 15.94 -0.59
CA GLU A 62 -5.21 16.76 -1.53
C GLU A 62 -4.42 17.25 -2.77
N LYS A 63 -4.64 16.60 -3.92
CA LYS A 63 -4.61 17.35 -5.17
C LYS A 63 -5.78 18.34 -5.16
N PRO A 64 -5.52 19.66 -5.22
CA PRO A 64 -6.27 20.44 -6.19
C PRO A 64 -5.39 21.33 -7.09
N LYS A 65 -5.64 21.14 -8.39
CA LYS A 65 -5.74 22.10 -9.50
C LYS A 65 -5.26 23.56 -9.28
N ARG A 66 -4.40 23.99 -10.22
CA ARG A 66 -4.29 25.32 -10.86
C ARG A 66 -4.18 26.56 -9.95
N THR A 67 -3.02 27.21 -10.01
CA THR A 67 -2.94 28.68 -10.03
C THR A 67 -2.00 29.14 -11.14
N ARG A 68 -2.61 29.61 -12.24
CA ARG A 68 -1.97 30.53 -13.19
C ARG A 68 -1.73 31.87 -12.47
N LYS A 69 -0.62 32.53 -12.86
CA LYS A 69 -0.26 33.95 -12.69
C LYS A 69 0.11 34.41 -11.27
N LYS A 70 1.39 34.76 -11.10
CA LYS A 70 1.76 36.12 -10.69
C LYS A 70 2.89 36.63 -11.57
N ALA A 71 2.56 37.67 -12.34
CA ALA A 71 3.51 38.59 -12.92
C ALA A 71 4.18 39.38 -11.78
N LYS A 72 5.49 39.59 -11.93
CA LYS A 72 6.24 40.76 -11.48
C LYS A 72 7.11 41.08 -12.71
N ALA A 73 6.94 42.14 -13.51
CA ALA A 73 6.51 43.49 -13.22
C ALA A 73 7.12 43.99 -11.92
N ASP A 74 8.44 44.16 -11.97
CA ASP A 74 9.12 45.11 -11.10
C ASP A 74 9.92 46.03 -12.02
N ALA A 75 9.43 47.27 -12.05
CA ALA A 75 10.00 48.41 -12.73
C ALA A 75 10.38 49.38 -11.62
N GLU A 76 11.69 49.56 -11.41
CA GLU A 76 12.36 50.70 -10.76
C GLU A 76 13.66 50.81 -11.57
N THR A 77 13.90 51.76 -12.49
CA THR A 77 13.89 53.24 -12.46
C THR A 77 14.69 53.86 -11.32
N GLU A 78 15.72 54.59 -11.75
CA GLU A 78 16.58 55.55 -11.02
C GLU A 78 17.55 54.97 -9.99
N LYS A 79 18.86 55.22 -10.11
CA LYS A 79 19.50 56.51 -10.34
C LYS A 79 20.88 56.39 -10.98
#